data_AF-A0A6N0NWK5-F1
#
_entry.id   AF-A0A6N0NWK5-F1
#
_cell.length_a   1.000
_cell.length_b   1.000
_cell.length_c   1.000
_cell.angle_alpha   90.00
_cell.angle_beta   90.00
_cell.angle_gamma   90.00
#
_symmetry.space_group_name_H-M   'P 1'
#
loop_
_entity.id
_entity.type
_entity.pdbx_description
1 polymer ?
#
loop_
_entity_poly.entity_id
_entity_poly.type
_entity_poly.pdbx_seq_one_letter_code
_entity_poly.pdbx_strand_id
1 'polypeptide(L)'
;MEWTVKSSKVEVKEAPLCVVDEIEESPELRVMFQKAGVKTGHGSPAHRLVSEVIIKVYQERKETLDQVKAKWNLKEIDEILKEIERQARVRKIIP
;
A
#
# COMPACT_ATOMS: atom_id res chain seq x y z
N MET A 1 -15.09 -40.01 21.47
CA MET A 1 -14.08 -38.93 21.53
C MET A 1 -14.42 -37.93 20.45
N GLU A 2 -15.25 -36.95 20.78
CA GLU A 2 -15.68 -35.91 19.84
C GLU A 2 -14.61 -34.82 19.79
N TRP A 3 -14.01 -34.64 18.63
CA TRP A 3 -13.07 -33.55 18.37
C TRP A 3 -13.87 -32.27 18.15
N THR A 4 -14.06 -31.48 19.19
CA THR A 4 -14.66 -30.14 19.07
C THR A 4 -13.59 -29.18 18.57
N VAL A 5 -13.46 -29.05 17.25
CA VAL A 5 -12.66 -27.99 16.63
C VAL A 5 -13.36 -26.68 16.95
N LYS A 6 -12.91 -25.99 18.01
CA LYS A 6 -13.26 -24.60 18.26
C LYS A 6 -12.63 -23.79 17.13
N SER A 7 -13.40 -23.63 16.05
CA SER A 7 -13.15 -22.61 15.04
C SER A 7 -13.31 -21.29 15.78
N SER A 8 -12.22 -20.79 16.35
CA SER A 8 -12.08 -19.39 16.69
C SER A 8 -12.23 -18.65 15.37
N LYS A 9 -13.48 -18.30 15.04
CA LYS A 9 -13.78 -17.20 14.13
C LYS A 9 -13.05 -16.02 14.74
N VAL A 10 -11.82 -15.80 14.28
CA VAL A 10 -11.14 -14.54 14.47
C VAL A 10 -12.13 -13.53 13.94
N GLU A 11 -12.74 -12.77 14.86
CA GLU A 11 -13.49 -11.59 14.49
C GLU A 11 -12.53 -10.79 13.63
N VAL A 12 -12.76 -10.83 12.32
CA VAL A 12 -12.13 -9.91 11.39
C VAL A 12 -12.72 -8.59 11.82
N LYS A 13 -12.08 -7.94 12.80
CA LYS A 13 -12.28 -6.54 13.10
C LYS A 13 -12.31 -5.90 11.74
N GLU A 14 -13.45 -5.33 11.35
CA GLU A 14 -13.59 -4.60 10.10
C GLU A 14 -12.34 -3.75 10.01
N ALA A 15 -11.39 -4.20 9.17
CA ALA A 15 -10.08 -3.61 9.17
C ALA A 15 -10.37 -2.17 8.79
N PRO A 16 -9.88 -1.17 9.55
CA PRO A 16 -10.04 0.21 9.13
C PRO A 16 -9.63 0.22 7.67
N LEU A 17 -10.56 0.59 6.77
CA LEU A 17 -10.37 0.61 5.31
C LEU A 17 -8.91 0.85 5.05
N CYS A 18 -8.20 -0.20 4.59
CA CYS A 18 -6.75 -0.20 4.63
C CYS A 18 -6.32 1.10 3.97
N VAL A 19 -5.69 1.97 4.74
CA VAL A 19 -5.30 3.33 4.31
C VAL A 19 -4.55 3.28 2.97
N VAL A 20 -3.89 2.15 2.75
CA VAL A 20 -3.26 1.74 1.50
C VAL A 20 -4.25 1.56 0.34
N ASP A 21 -5.33 0.80 0.49
CA ASP A 21 -6.39 0.67 -0.53
C ASP A 21 -6.95 2.05 -0.89
N GLU A 22 -7.19 2.84 0.14
CA GLU A 22 -7.77 4.16 0.01
C GLU A 22 -6.88 5.12 -0.81
N ILE A 23 -5.56 5.00 -0.71
CA ILE A 23 -4.57 5.74 -1.51
C ILE A 23 -4.38 5.09 -2.88
N GLU A 24 -4.34 3.76 -2.96
CA GLU A 24 -4.18 3.00 -4.21
C GLU A 24 -5.35 3.22 -5.18
N GLU A 25 -6.57 3.33 -4.65
CA GLU A 25 -7.77 3.60 -5.43
C GLU A 25 -7.89 5.07 -5.89
N SER A 26 -6.97 5.93 -5.47
CA SER A 26 -6.98 7.32 -5.91
C SER A 26 -6.82 7.41 -7.44
N PRO A 27 -7.66 8.22 -8.11
CA PRO A 27 -7.65 8.33 -9.57
C PRO A 27 -6.29 8.76 -10.13
N GLU A 28 -5.55 9.61 -9.40
CA GLU A 28 -4.22 10.07 -9.80
C GLU A 28 -3.20 8.91 -9.83
N LEU A 29 -3.17 8.10 -8.77
CA LEU A 29 -2.27 6.95 -8.69
C LEU A 29 -2.67 5.85 -9.67
N ARG A 30 -3.96 5.60 -9.87
CA ARG A 30 -4.43 4.64 -10.89
C ARG A 30 -3.91 4.99 -12.28
N VAL A 31 -3.94 6.27 -12.68
CA VAL A 31 -3.40 6.72 -13.97
C VAL A 31 -1.89 6.50 -14.04
N MET A 32 -1.14 6.81 -12.99
CA MET A 32 0.30 6.60 -12.96
C MET A 32 0.67 5.10 -13.00
N PHE A 33 -0.02 4.26 -12.24
CA PHE A 33 0.17 2.82 -12.26
C PHE A 33 -0.16 2.22 -13.62
N GLN A 34 -1.23 2.68 -14.27
CA GLN A 34 -1.58 2.25 -15.62
C GLN A 34 -0.52 2.64 -16.65
N LYS A 35 0.03 3.86 -16.57
CA LYS A 35 1.16 4.30 -17.42
C LYS A 35 2.43 3.48 -17.18
N ALA A 36 2.69 3.13 -15.92
CA ALA A 36 3.80 2.28 -15.53
C ALA A 36 3.58 0.79 -15.89
N GLY A 37 2.40 0.41 -16.39
CA GLY A 37 2.06 -0.97 -16.74
C GLY A 37 1.80 -1.86 -15.51
N VAL A 38 1.50 -1.27 -14.36
CA VAL A 38 1.25 -1.96 -13.10
C VAL A 38 -0.24 -2.22 -12.92
N LYS A 39 -0.59 -3.45 -12.54
CA LYS A 39 -1.96 -3.80 -12.19
C LYS A 39 -2.37 -3.11 -10.88
N THR A 40 -3.57 -2.57 -10.87
CA THR A 40 -4.22 -1.93 -9.71
C THR A 40 -5.25 -2.88 -9.08
N GLY A 41 -5.71 -2.58 -7.86
CA GLY A 41 -6.67 -3.34 -7.07
C GLY A 41 -6.08 -3.99 -5.81
N HIS A 42 -6.95 -4.52 -4.95
CA HIS A 42 -6.54 -5.15 -3.69
C HIS A 42 -5.62 -6.36 -3.94
N GLY A 43 -4.47 -6.41 -3.25
CA GLY A 43 -3.45 -7.46 -3.44
C GLY A 43 -2.63 -7.35 -4.73
N SER A 44 -2.86 -6.31 -5.54
CA SER A 44 -2.08 -6.02 -6.75
C SER A 44 -0.68 -5.50 -6.41
N PRO A 45 0.23 -5.43 -7.41
CA PRO A 45 1.55 -4.85 -7.18
C PRO A 45 1.47 -3.36 -6.79
N ALA A 46 0.49 -2.60 -7.30
CA ALA A 46 0.27 -1.22 -6.86
C ALA A 46 -0.02 -1.14 -5.36
N HIS A 47 -0.92 -1.99 -4.85
CA HIS A 47 -1.25 -2.07 -3.43
C HIS A 47 -0.02 -2.42 -2.58
N ARG A 48 0.83 -3.35 -3.05
CA ARG A 48 2.07 -3.70 -2.35
C ARG A 48 3.05 -2.53 -2.30
N LEU A 49 3.21 -1.79 -3.40
CA LEU A 49 4.09 -0.62 -3.44
C LEU A 49 3.63 0.42 -2.41
N VAL A 50 2.34 0.78 -2.44
CA VAL A 50 1.77 1.76 -1.51
C VAL A 50 1.92 1.28 -0.06
N SER A 51 1.70 -0.01 0.20
CA SER A 51 1.92 -0.62 1.52
C SER A 51 3.37 -0.49 1.98
N GLU A 52 4.33 -0.84 1.11
CA GLU A 52 5.75 -0.77 1.46
C GLU A 52 6.17 0.67 1.75
N VAL A 53 5.71 1.64 0.96
CA VAL A 53 6.02 3.05 1.17
C VAL A 53 5.42 3.55 2.48
N ILE A 54 4.12 3.38 2.68
CA ILE A 54 3.46 3.94 3.88
C ILE A 54 3.92 3.22 5.14
N ILE A 55 3.86 1.88 5.14
CA ILE A 55 4.13 1.10 6.34
C ILE A 55 5.64 1.02 6.56
N LYS A 56 6.42 0.54 5.60
CA LYS A 56 7.84 0.25 5.85
C LYS A 56 8.72 1.49 5.84
N VAL A 57 8.43 2.48 4.99
CA VAL A 57 9.24 3.73 4.93
C VAL A 57 8.79 4.72 6.00
N TYR A 58 7.49 5.04 6.07
CA TYR A 58 7.03 6.12 6.95
C TYR A 58 6.65 5.67 8.36
N GLN A 59 5.88 4.58 8.52
CA GLN A 59 5.42 4.13 9.83
C GLN A 59 6.51 3.35 10.60
N GLU A 60 7.12 2.35 9.98
CA GLU A 60 8.11 1.47 10.61
C GLU A 60 9.55 1.97 10.44
N ARG A 61 9.81 2.87 9.47
CA ARG A 61 11.15 3.40 9.14
C ARG A 61 12.22 2.32 8.95
N LYS A 62 11.80 1.15 8.43
CA LYS A 62 12.66 0.00 8.14
C LYS A 62 13.28 0.05 6.76
N GLU A 63 12.65 0.75 5.82
CA GLU A 63 13.15 0.93 4.45
C GLU A 63 13.24 2.41 4.08
N THR A 64 14.08 2.75 3.10
CA THR A 64 14.13 4.10 2.52
C THR A 64 13.44 4.15 1.15
N LEU A 65 13.07 5.35 0.69
CA LEU A 65 12.50 5.53 -0.66
C LEU A 65 13.44 5.01 -1.75
N ASP A 66 14.76 5.20 -1.61
CA ASP A 66 15.76 4.65 -2.53
C ASP A 66 15.76 3.11 -2.60
N GLN A 67 15.55 2.44 -1.46
CA GLN A 67 15.44 0.98 -1.44
C GLN A 67 14.18 0.49 -2.13
N VAL A 68 13.05 1.16 -1.91
CA VAL A 68 11.79 0.85 -2.61
C VAL A 68 11.94 1.08 -4.11
N LYS A 69 12.59 2.19 -4.49
CA LYS A 69 12.89 2.52 -5.89
C LYS A 69 13.73 1.43 -6.56
N ALA A 70 14.79 0.98 -5.89
CA ALA A 70 15.67 -0.08 -6.38
C ALA A 70 14.93 -1.43 -6.53
N LYS A 71 13.97 -1.73 -5.66
CA LYS A 71 13.17 -2.97 -5.74
C LYS A 71 12.20 -3.00 -6.92
N TRP A 72 11.53 -1.88 -7.18
CA TRP A 72 10.37 -1.87 -8.08
C TRP A 72 10.73 -1.52 -9.52
N ASN A 73 11.84 -0.80 -9.75
CA ASN A 73 12.36 -0.43 -11.09
C ASN A 73 11.26 -0.07 -12.11
N LEU A 74 10.27 0.73 -11.68
CA LEU A 74 9.16 1.17 -12.51
C LEU A 74 9.53 2.44 -13.28
N LYS A 75 8.94 2.62 -14.46
CA LYS A 75 8.96 3.91 -15.14
C LYS A 75 8.20 4.94 -14.29
N GLU A 76 8.75 6.15 -14.17
CA GLU A 76 8.15 7.26 -13.40
C GLU A 76 7.95 6.95 -11.91
N ILE A 77 8.71 6.02 -11.34
CA ILE A 77 8.59 5.63 -9.94
C ILE A 77 8.78 6.80 -8.97
N ASP A 78 9.65 7.76 -9.29
CA ASP A 78 9.84 8.96 -8.47
C ASP A 78 8.55 9.81 -8.37
N GLU A 79 7.76 9.89 -9.44
CA GLU A 79 6.49 10.61 -9.45
C GLU A 79 5.43 9.84 -8.65
N ILE A 80 5.37 8.52 -8.83
CA ILE A 80 4.48 7.64 -8.07
C ILE A 80 4.75 7.77 -6.57
N LEU A 81 6.02 7.71 -6.16
CA LEU A 81 6.40 7.81 -4.75
C LEU A 81 6.04 9.18 -4.16
N LYS A 82 6.28 10.27 -4.89
CA LYS A 82 5.89 11.62 -4.47
C LYS A 82 4.38 11.75 -4.33
N GLU A 83 3.62 11.15 -5.25
CA GLU A 83 2.16 11.19 -5.20
C GLU A 83 1.61 10.37 -4.03
N ILE A 84 2.18 9.19 -3.75
CA ILE A 84 1.87 8.40 -2.56
C ILE A 84 2.14 9.21 -1.29
N GLU A 85 3.31 9.86 -1.19
CA GLU A 85 3.65 10.72 -0.05
C GLU A 85 2.67 11.88 0.09
N ARG A 86 2.34 12.56 -1.01
CA ARG A 86 1.39 13.68 -1.02
C ARG A 86 0.04 13.24 -0.48
N GLN A 87 -0.51 12.13 -0.96
CA GLN A 87 -1.79 11.63 -0.48
C GLN A 87 -1.73 11.15 0.96
N ALA A 88 -0.64 10.50 1.34
CA ALA A 88 -0.42 10.09 2.72
C ALA A 88 -0.39 11.29 3.68
N ARG A 89 0.24 12.41 3.28
CA ARG A 89 0.30 13.65 4.06
C ARG A 89 -1.03 14.38 4.10
N VAL A 90 -1.74 14.49 2.98
CA VAL A 90 -3.09 15.12 2.91
C VAL A 90 -4.07 14.42 3.86
N ARG A 91 -3.99 13.09 3.94
CA ARG A 91 -4.82 12.27 4.83
C ARG A 91 -4.26 12.16 6.27
N LYS A 92 -3.17 12.86 6.58
CA LYS A 92 -2.51 12.89 7.91
C LYS A 92 -2.06 11.52 8.43
N ILE A 93 -1.70 10.62 7.52
CA ILE A 93 -1.22 9.26 7.85
C ILE A 93 0.26 9.30 8.21
N ILE A 94 1.00 10.16 7.53
CA ILE A 94 2.42 10.39 7.75
C ILE A 94 2.62 11.85 8.24
N PRO A 95 3.59 12.09 9.13
CA PRO A 95 3.87 13.41 9.67
C PRO A 95 4.41 14.41 8.63
#